data_AF-A0A8J8BM63-F1
#
_entry.id   AF-A0A8J8BM63-F1
#
_cell.length_a   1.000
_cell.length_b   1.000
_cell.length_c   1.000
_cell.angle_alpha   90.00
_cell.angle_beta   90.00
_cell.angle_gamma   90.00
#
_symmetry.space_group_name_H-M   'P 1'
#
loop_
_entity.id
_entity.type
_entity.pdbx_description
1 polymer ?
#
loop_
_entity_poly.entity_id
_entity_poly.type
_entity_poly.pdbx_seq_one_letter_code
_entity_poly.pdbx_strand_id
1 'polypeptide(L)'
;MERNILPVAVLILLAVAGSSSTEFTLHEGWSYEGKLIDEVYLFDVTVVILDDGRYRLYGEASDIGNHTVVSYTSSDGLDFQKEDGYRLTGAFMPFAVKLADGRFRLYYTDQAGNPPAPGARAIMSATSEDGLNFTVEGGDRLTYNGSSYESAGIRSAKILQLDNGTYRMYYHGIDGDEHWRVLSATSQNGLNWTREVGV
;
A
#
# COMPACT_ATOMS: atom_id res chain seq x y z
N MET A 1 38.23 18.79 1.55
CA MET A 1 38.20 17.74 0.52
C MET A 1 36.97 16.90 0.83
N GLU A 2 35.81 17.36 0.35
CA GLU A 2 34.52 16.72 0.58
C GLU A 2 34.44 15.44 -0.24
N ARG A 3 34.08 14.32 0.41
CA ARG A 3 33.82 13.08 -0.30
C ARG A 3 32.40 13.17 -0.86
N ASN A 4 32.31 13.30 -2.18
CA ASN A 4 31.09 12.99 -2.94
C ASN A 4 30.70 11.54 -2.64
N ILE A 5 29.66 11.35 -1.85
CA ILE A 5 28.96 10.08 -1.76
C ILE A 5 27.99 10.09 -2.94
N LEU A 6 28.32 9.34 -4.00
CA LEU A 6 27.37 9.05 -5.07
C LEU A 6 26.18 8.30 -4.45
N PRO A 7 24.93 8.62 -4.80
CA PRO A 7 23.79 7.85 -4.32
C PRO A 7 23.89 6.44 -4.91
N VAL A 8 24.28 5.48 -4.08
CA VAL A 8 24.09 4.06 -4.38
C VAL A 8 22.58 3.86 -4.38
N ALA A 9 22.03 3.48 -5.52
CA ALA A 9 20.64 3.04 -5.58
C ALA A 9 20.58 1.68 -4.86
N VAL A 10 19.69 1.56 -3.87
CA VAL A 10 19.55 0.35 -3.03
C VAL A 10 18.24 -0.34 -3.39
N LEU A 11 18.31 -1.63 -3.73
CA LEU A 11 17.14 -2.43 -4.09
C LEU A 11 16.87 -3.34 -2.90
N ILE A 12 15.87 -2.96 -2.11
CA ILE A 12 15.44 -3.76 -0.96
C ILE A 12 14.34 -4.68 -1.48
N LEU A 13 14.68 -5.96 -1.67
CA LEU A 13 13.71 -7.00 -2.04
C LEU A 13 13.17 -7.67 -0.78
N LEU A 14 11.84 -7.70 -0.63
CA LEU A 14 11.17 -8.70 0.20
C LEU A 14 11.17 -10.03 -0.59
N ALA A 15 11.94 -11.02 -0.13
CA ALA A 15 12.00 -12.34 -0.75
C ALA A 15 11.36 -13.41 0.16
N VAL A 16 10.55 -14.28 -0.44
CA VAL A 16 9.93 -15.46 0.21
C VAL A 16 11.01 -16.42 0.71
N ALA A 17 10.76 -17.09 1.84
CA ALA A 17 11.66 -18.05 2.46
C ALA A 17 12.08 -19.18 1.49
N GLY A 18 13.39 -19.36 1.30
CA GLY A 18 13.97 -20.51 0.58
C GLY A 18 15.02 -20.19 -0.50
N SER A 19 15.14 -18.94 -0.97
CA SER A 19 16.14 -18.59 -1.98
C SER A 19 17.52 -18.33 -1.35
N SER A 20 18.52 -19.06 -1.83
CA SER A 20 19.92 -18.73 -1.56
C SER A 20 20.37 -17.56 -2.46
N SER A 21 21.42 -16.85 -2.09
CA SER A 21 21.96 -15.68 -2.81
C SER A 21 22.43 -15.96 -4.25
N THR A 22 22.23 -17.18 -4.77
CA THR A 22 22.62 -17.59 -6.12
C THR A 22 21.53 -17.44 -7.19
N GLU A 23 20.31 -17.00 -6.84
CA GLU A 23 19.17 -17.03 -7.78
C GLU A 23 18.90 -15.72 -8.56
N PHE A 24 19.63 -14.64 -8.29
CA PHE A 24 19.47 -13.37 -9.03
C PHE A 24 20.81 -12.72 -9.33
N THR A 25 20.98 -12.24 -10.57
CA THR A 25 22.14 -11.43 -10.96
C THR A 25 21.82 -9.96 -10.70
N LEU A 26 22.55 -9.36 -9.76
CA LEU A 26 22.50 -7.91 -9.54
C LEU A 26 23.16 -7.19 -10.72
N HIS A 27 22.55 -6.10 -11.18
CA HIS A 27 23.22 -5.19 -12.11
C HIS A 27 24.46 -4.58 -11.44
N GLU A 28 25.47 -4.21 -12.23
CA GLU A 28 26.64 -3.49 -11.75
C GLU A 28 26.22 -2.24 -10.93
N GLY A 29 26.84 -2.06 -9.77
CA GLY A 29 26.54 -0.96 -8.84
C GLY A 29 25.52 -1.27 -7.75
N TRP A 30 24.89 -2.45 -7.74
CA TRP A 30 23.95 -2.87 -6.68
C TRP A 30 24.58 -3.91 -5.76
N SER A 31 24.30 -3.80 -4.46
CA SER A 31 24.62 -4.80 -3.43
C SER A 31 23.35 -5.37 -2.83
N TYR A 32 23.33 -6.68 -2.58
CA TYR A 32 22.29 -7.32 -1.79
C TYR A 32 22.60 -7.15 -0.31
N GLU A 33 21.67 -6.58 0.45
CA GLU A 33 21.84 -6.25 1.87
C GLU A 33 21.06 -7.19 2.81
N GLY A 34 20.48 -8.26 2.28
CA GLY A 34 19.68 -9.19 3.07
C GLY A 34 18.20 -8.83 3.11
N LYS A 35 17.48 -9.47 4.04
CA LYS A 35 16.06 -9.22 4.31
C LYS A 35 15.94 -8.30 5.52
N LEU A 36 15.06 -7.31 5.47
CA LEU A 36 14.79 -6.42 6.62
C LEU A 36 13.67 -6.98 7.52
N ILE A 37 12.72 -7.71 6.94
CA ILE A 37 11.64 -8.42 7.65
C ILE A 37 11.56 -9.82 7.04
N ASP A 38 11.64 -10.87 7.86
CA ASP A 38 11.62 -12.28 7.42
C ASP A 38 10.33 -12.99 7.86
N GLU A 39 9.19 -12.35 7.61
CA GLU A 39 7.87 -12.93 7.81
C GLU A 39 7.45 -13.73 6.57
N VAL A 40 6.80 -14.87 6.79
CA VAL A 40 6.44 -15.79 5.69
C VAL A 40 5.47 -15.14 4.70
N TYR A 41 4.58 -14.27 5.19
CA TYR A 41 3.56 -13.60 4.39
C TYR A 41 3.37 -12.14 4.83
N LEU A 42 4.09 -11.23 4.18
CA LEU A 42 3.92 -9.80 4.33
C LEU A 42 3.83 -9.15 2.94
N PHE A 43 2.67 -8.62 2.61
CA PHE A 43 2.35 -8.09 1.28
C PHE A 43 1.96 -6.61 1.33
N ASP A 44 1.94 -5.98 0.14
CA ASP A 44 1.39 -4.64 -0.06
C ASP A 44 1.89 -3.61 0.96
N VAL A 45 3.20 -3.60 1.18
CA VAL A 45 3.80 -2.75 2.21
C VAL A 45 3.78 -1.27 1.82
N THR A 46 3.66 -0.40 2.81
CA THR A 46 3.79 1.05 2.67
C THR A 46 4.52 1.62 3.88
N VAL A 47 5.41 2.59 3.69
CA VAL A 47 6.14 3.24 4.77
C VAL A 47 5.66 4.69 4.91
N VAL A 48 5.43 5.12 6.15
CA VAL A 48 5.19 6.52 6.51
C VAL A 48 6.25 7.00 7.50
N ILE A 49 6.50 8.30 7.53
CA ILE A 49 7.39 8.94 8.50
C ILE A 49 6.54 9.49 9.66
N LEU A 50 6.85 9.10 10.89
CA LEU A 50 6.22 9.55 12.12
C LEU A 50 6.72 10.95 12.51
N ASP A 51 6.02 11.64 13.42
CA ASP A 51 6.41 13.02 13.82
C ASP A 51 7.75 13.06 14.56
N ASP A 52 8.15 11.94 15.16
CA ASP A 52 9.45 11.76 15.82
C ASP A 52 10.57 11.37 14.83
N GLY A 53 10.28 11.35 13.53
CA GLY A 53 11.24 11.00 12.47
C GLY A 53 11.45 9.50 12.27
N ARG A 54 10.84 8.63 13.08
CA ARG A 54 10.86 7.19 12.84
C ARG A 54 10.05 6.81 11.62
N TYR A 55 10.36 5.66 11.04
CA TYR A 55 9.59 5.04 9.98
C TYR A 55 8.58 4.08 10.59
N ARG A 56 7.35 4.07 10.07
CA ARG A 56 6.39 3.00 10.31
C ARG A 56 6.02 2.35 8.98
N LEU A 57 6.32 1.07 8.87
CA LEU A 57 5.91 0.22 7.75
C LEU A 57 4.58 -0.43 8.11
N TYR A 58 3.58 -0.28 7.24
CA TYR A 58 2.35 -1.06 7.25
C TYR A 58 2.43 -2.15 6.20
N GLY A 59 1.78 -3.28 6.43
CA GLY A 59 1.63 -4.32 5.41
C GLY A 59 0.53 -5.30 5.75
N GLU A 60 0.11 -6.07 4.75
CA GLU A 60 -0.87 -7.13 4.90
C GLU A 60 -0.19 -8.43 5.35
N ALA A 61 -0.55 -8.91 6.53
CA ALA A 61 -0.25 -10.24 7.00
C ALA A 61 -1.42 -11.18 6.64
N SER A 62 -1.16 -12.15 5.75
CA SER A 62 -2.20 -13.08 5.26
C SER A 62 -2.24 -14.41 6.02
N ASP A 63 -1.28 -14.66 6.91
CA ASP A 63 -1.20 -15.85 7.77
C ASP A 63 -2.37 -15.97 8.77
N ILE A 64 -3.16 -14.90 8.93
CA ILE A 64 -4.34 -14.84 9.80
C ILE A 64 -5.66 -15.03 9.03
N GLY A 65 -5.61 -15.32 7.71
CA GLY A 65 -6.78 -15.69 6.91
C GLY A 65 -7.84 -14.60 6.70
N ASN A 66 -7.56 -13.35 7.11
CA ASN A 66 -8.53 -12.25 7.13
C ASN A 66 -7.98 -10.93 6.57
N HIS A 67 -6.93 -10.93 5.73
CA HIS A 67 -6.31 -9.72 5.17
C HIS A 67 -6.04 -8.66 6.26
N THR A 68 -5.12 -8.98 7.18
CA THR A 68 -4.93 -8.20 8.39
C THR A 68 -3.74 -7.26 8.23
N VAL A 69 -3.95 -5.98 8.53
CA VAL A 69 -2.87 -4.99 8.50
C VAL A 69 -2.08 -5.06 9.81
N VAL A 70 -0.77 -5.24 9.68
CA VAL A 70 0.21 -5.15 10.76
C VAL A 70 1.13 -3.95 10.52
N SER A 71 1.92 -3.57 11.52
CA SER A 71 2.97 -2.57 11.32
C SER A 71 4.26 -2.87 12.07
N TYR A 72 5.33 -2.25 11.60
CA TYR A 72 6.68 -2.30 12.13
C TYR A 72 7.21 -0.89 12.26
N THR A 73 8.08 -0.63 13.24
CA THR A 73 8.77 0.65 13.37
C THR A 73 10.27 0.52 13.25
N SER A 74 10.91 1.56 12.73
CA SER A 74 12.35 1.66 12.59
C SER A 74 12.82 3.09 12.83
N SER A 75 13.97 3.27 13.48
CA SER A 75 14.60 4.58 13.64
C SER A 75 15.50 4.96 12.47
N ASP A 76 15.98 3.99 11.70
CA ASP A 76 16.95 4.18 10.63
C ASP A 76 16.43 3.74 9.25
N GLY A 77 15.25 3.14 9.20
CA GLY A 77 14.64 2.62 7.97
C GLY A 77 15.23 1.28 7.53
N LEU A 78 16.05 0.63 8.37
CA LEU A 78 16.72 -0.63 8.07
C LEU A 78 16.36 -1.71 9.10
N ASP A 79 16.39 -1.39 10.39
CA ASP A 79 15.99 -2.32 11.46
C ASP A 79 14.53 -2.11 11.85
N PHE A 80 13.66 -3.04 11.45
CA PHE A 80 12.21 -2.97 11.65
C PHE A 80 11.73 -3.91 12.75
N GLN A 81 11.12 -3.34 13.79
CA GLN A 81 10.56 -4.06 14.92
C GLN A 81 9.04 -4.11 14.83
N LYS A 82 8.48 -5.33 14.87
CA LYS A 82 7.02 -5.55 14.79
C LYS A 82 6.32 -4.89 15.97
N GLU A 83 5.23 -4.19 15.69
CA GLU A 83 4.38 -3.59 16.73
C GLU A 83 3.25 -4.56 17.11
N ASP A 84 2.95 -4.65 18.41
CA ASP A 84 1.92 -5.54 18.93
C ASP A 84 0.52 -5.22 18.38
N GLY A 85 -0.26 -6.25 18.10
CA GLY A 85 -1.66 -6.14 17.68
C GLY A 85 -1.85 -5.84 16.19
N TYR A 86 -3.11 -5.65 15.80
CA TYR A 86 -3.50 -5.41 14.42
C TYR A 86 -3.92 -3.96 14.22
N ARG A 87 -3.74 -3.45 13.00
CA ARG A 87 -4.12 -2.09 12.61
C ARG A 87 -5.55 -2.07 12.08
N LEU A 88 -5.90 -3.04 11.22
CA LEU A 88 -7.23 -3.24 10.66
C LEU A 88 -7.36 -4.67 10.12
N THR A 89 -8.51 -5.32 10.30
CA THR A 89 -8.81 -6.64 9.71
C THR A 89 -9.70 -6.48 8.48
N GLY A 90 -9.65 -7.44 7.54
CA GLY A 90 -10.44 -7.41 6.30
C GLY A 90 -9.97 -6.36 5.30
N ALA A 91 -8.76 -5.84 5.46
CA ALA A 91 -8.22 -4.74 4.68
C ALA A 91 -7.19 -5.27 3.65
N PHE A 92 -7.71 -5.72 2.51
CA PHE A 92 -6.92 -6.30 1.44
C PHE A 92 -6.16 -5.23 0.64
N MET A 93 -4.89 -5.48 0.31
CA MET A 93 -4.02 -4.56 -0.43
C MET A 93 -3.98 -3.14 0.18
N PRO A 94 -3.55 -3.01 1.45
CA PRO A 94 -3.52 -1.74 2.16
C PRO A 94 -2.55 -0.73 1.52
N PHE A 95 -2.86 0.55 1.71
CA PHE A 95 -1.94 1.65 1.44
C PHE A 95 -2.16 2.77 2.45
N ALA A 96 -1.14 3.05 3.26
CA ALA A 96 -1.22 4.04 4.33
C ALA A 96 -0.60 5.38 3.88
N VAL A 97 -1.26 6.48 4.24
CA VAL A 97 -0.72 7.83 4.12
C VAL A 97 -0.79 8.55 5.45
N LYS A 98 0.19 9.40 5.71
CA LYS A 98 0.10 10.40 6.77
C LYS A 98 -0.51 11.68 6.21
N LEU A 99 -1.54 12.19 6.84
CA LEU A 99 -2.26 13.39 6.44
C LEU A 99 -1.57 14.65 6.97
N ALA A 100 -1.84 15.79 6.34
CA ALA A 100 -1.28 17.09 6.74
C ALA A 100 -1.70 17.54 8.16
N ASP A 101 -2.80 16.99 8.68
CA ASP A 101 -3.29 17.24 10.04
C ASP A 101 -2.67 16.28 11.09
N GLY A 102 -1.70 15.45 10.68
CA GLY A 102 -0.99 14.51 11.55
C GLY A 102 -1.65 13.13 11.64
N ARG A 103 -2.92 12.99 11.22
CA ARG A 103 -3.63 11.71 11.24
C ARG A 103 -3.09 10.75 10.18
N PHE A 104 -3.44 9.49 10.31
CA PHE A 104 -3.17 8.46 9.32
C PHE A 104 -4.46 8.09 8.61
N ARG A 105 -4.37 7.86 7.30
CA ARG A 105 -5.44 7.24 6.53
C ARG A 105 -4.92 6.00 5.83
N LEU A 106 -5.60 4.89 6.06
CA LEU A 106 -5.37 3.61 5.42
C LEU A 106 -6.43 3.43 4.34
N TYR A 107 -6.01 3.27 3.09
CA TYR A 107 -6.86 2.86 1.98
C TYR A 107 -6.73 1.35 1.81
N TYR A 108 -7.83 0.67 1.50
CA TYR A 108 -7.82 -0.77 1.28
C TYR A 108 -8.91 -1.18 0.29
N THR A 109 -8.73 -2.35 -0.31
CA THR A 109 -9.69 -2.96 -1.21
C THR A 109 -10.70 -3.75 -0.38
N ASP A 110 -11.97 -3.43 -0.50
CA ASP A 110 -13.04 -4.22 0.10
C ASP A 110 -13.36 -5.44 -0.77
N GLN A 111 -13.14 -6.62 -0.19
CA GLN A 111 -13.51 -7.90 -0.77
C GLN A 111 -14.85 -8.43 -0.23
N ALA A 112 -15.51 -7.72 0.69
CA ALA A 112 -16.79 -8.15 1.25
C ALA A 112 -17.90 -8.15 0.18
N GLY A 113 -18.72 -9.20 0.20
CA GLY A 113 -19.87 -9.39 -0.69
C GLY A 113 -19.94 -10.80 -1.28
N ASN A 114 -21.17 -11.25 -1.60
CA ASN A 114 -21.41 -12.57 -2.18
C ASN A 114 -20.86 -12.69 -3.63
N PRO A 115 -20.21 -13.81 -4.01
CA PRO A 115 -19.53 -14.03 -5.31
C PRO A 115 -20.32 -14.86 -6.36
N PRO A 116 -19.88 -14.93 -7.65
CA PRO A 116 -18.79 -14.16 -8.26
C PRO A 116 -19.30 -13.24 -9.38
N ALA A 117 -19.09 -11.93 -9.22
CA ALA A 117 -18.53 -11.20 -10.35
C ALA A 117 -17.02 -11.16 -10.08
N PRO A 118 -16.16 -11.46 -11.07
CA PRO A 118 -14.72 -11.22 -10.94
C PRO A 118 -14.48 -9.78 -10.47
N GLY A 119 -13.42 -9.55 -9.67
CA GLY A 119 -13.07 -8.23 -9.12
C GLY A 119 -13.29 -8.02 -7.63
N ALA A 120 -12.89 -6.87 -7.10
CA ALA A 120 -13.30 -6.40 -5.77
C ALA A 120 -14.27 -5.21 -5.91
N ARG A 121 -15.10 -4.97 -4.89
CA ARG A 121 -16.28 -4.09 -5.02
C ARG A 121 -15.91 -2.61 -4.92
N ALA A 122 -15.07 -2.27 -3.94
CA ALA A 122 -14.79 -0.89 -3.60
C ALA A 122 -13.36 -0.70 -3.09
N ILE A 123 -12.85 0.51 -3.23
CA ILE A 123 -11.78 1.03 -2.39
C ILE A 123 -12.45 1.72 -1.20
N MET A 124 -12.07 1.33 0.00
CA MET A 124 -12.52 1.91 1.26
C MET A 124 -11.35 2.63 1.95
N SER A 125 -11.65 3.34 3.04
CA SER A 125 -10.61 3.90 3.89
C SER A 125 -10.96 3.84 5.37
N ALA A 126 -9.94 3.91 6.21
CA ALA A 126 -10.03 4.05 7.65
C ALA A 126 -9.05 5.11 8.14
N THR A 127 -9.37 5.81 9.22
CA THR A 127 -8.50 6.83 9.83
C THR A 127 -8.04 6.46 11.22
N SER A 128 -6.87 6.98 11.60
CA SER A 128 -6.29 6.79 12.92
C SER A 128 -5.58 8.07 13.37
N GLU A 129 -5.68 8.40 14.66
CA GLU A 129 -4.92 9.50 15.27
C GLU A 129 -3.48 9.09 15.61
N ASP A 130 -3.28 7.82 16.00
CA ASP A 130 -2.01 7.28 16.50
C ASP A 130 -1.29 6.38 15.48
N GLY A 131 -1.94 6.08 14.36
CA GLY A 131 -1.47 5.16 13.33
C GLY A 131 -1.48 3.70 13.77
N LEU A 132 -2.12 3.38 14.91
CA LEU A 132 -2.23 2.03 15.46
C LEU A 132 -3.67 1.53 15.43
N ASN A 133 -4.61 2.39 15.83
CA ASN A 133 -6.02 2.07 15.95
C ASN A 133 -6.81 2.75 14.83
N PHE A 134 -7.23 1.99 13.81
CA PHE A 134 -7.96 2.52 12.67
C PHE A 134 -9.48 2.35 12.82
N THR A 135 -10.21 3.42 12.50
CA THR A 135 -11.67 3.45 12.43
C THR A 135 -12.08 3.59 10.98
N VAL A 136 -12.88 2.64 10.47
CA VAL A 136 -13.40 2.67 9.09
C VAL A 136 -14.21 3.94 8.86
N GLU A 137 -13.90 4.65 7.78
CA GLU A 137 -14.64 5.85 7.37
C GLU A 137 -15.89 5.45 6.58
N GLY A 138 -16.98 6.20 6.76
CA GLY A 138 -18.21 5.96 6.03
C GLY A 138 -18.08 6.20 4.53
N GLY A 139 -18.78 5.37 3.74
CA GLY A 139 -18.88 5.47 2.29
C GLY A 139 -17.65 4.95 1.53
N ASP A 140 -17.85 4.68 0.25
CA ASP A 140 -16.78 4.19 -0.62
C ASP A 140 -15.88 5.35 -1.07
N ARG A 141 -14.60 5.06 -1.34
CA ARG A 141 -13.68 5.99 -2.00
C ARG A 141 -13.83 5.89 -3.51
N LEU A 142 -13.94 4.66 -4.00
CA LEU A 142 -14.23 4.37 -5.40
C LEU A 142 -14.94 3.02 -5.48
N THR A 143 -15.94 2.89 -6.36
CA THR A 143 -16.59 1.63 -6.72
C THR A 143 -16.44 1.42 -8.21
N TYR A 144 -16.26 0.18 -8.68
CA TYR A 144 -16.14 -0.05 -10.13
C TYR A 144 -17.41 0.40 -10.87
N ASN A 145 -17.25 0.98 -12.06
CA ASN A 145 -18.38 1.55 -12.81
C ASN A 145 -19.08 0.55 -13.74
N GLY A 146 -18.59 -0.70 -13.81
CA GLY A 146 -19.17 -1.75 -14.66
C GLY A 146 -18.95 -1.56 -16.16
N SER A 147 -17.96 -0.75 -16.56
CA SER A 147 -17.68 -0.43 -17.97
C SER A 147 -16.18 -0.32 -18.27
N SER A 148 -15.83 -0.37 -19.55
CA SER A 148 -14.47 -0.15 -20.06
C SER A 148 -13.42 -1.00 -19.32
N TYR A 149 -12.36 -0.38 -18.81
CA TYR A 149 -11.21 -1.03 -18.20
C TYR A 149 -11.42 -1.51 -16.75
N GLU A 150 -12.60 -1.28 -16.18
CA GLU A 150 -12.96 -1.71 -14.82
C GLU A 150 -14.34 -2.36 -14.79
N SER A 151 -14.76 -3.00 -15.89
CA SER A 151 -16.06 -3.66 -16.00
C SER A 151 -16.22 -4.86 -15.06
N ALA A 152 -15.11 -5.43 -14.61
CA ALA A 152 -15.04 -6.56 -13.68
C ALA A 152 -14.26 -6.19 -12.41
N GLY A 153 -14.30 -4.92 -11.99
CA GLY A 153 -13.85 -4.53 -10.65
C GLY A 153 -12.60 -3.66 -10.59
N ILE A 154 -12.27 -3.24 -9.37
CA ILE A 154 -11.15 -2.36 -9.04
C ILE A 154 -10.42 -2.84 -7.78
N ARG A 155 -9.10 -2.63 -7.69
CA ARG A 155 -8.25 -3.07 -6.55
C ARG A 155 -7.02 -2.18 -6.33
N SER A 156 -6.32 -2.38 -5.22
CA SER A 156 -4.95 -1.90 -4.95
C SER A 156 -4.76 -0.39 -5.15
N ALA A 157 -5.47 0.42 -4.36
CA ALA A 157 -5.27 1.87 -4.38
C ALA A 157 -3.85 2.23 -3.90
N LYS A 158 -3.18 3.11 -4.66
CA LYS A 158 -1.89 3.72 -4.32
C LYS A 158 -2.07 5.23 -4.39
N ILE A 159 -1.86 5.90 -3.27
CA ILE A 159 -2.20 7.32 -3.11
C ILE A 159 -0.95 8.19 -3.16
N LEU A 160 -0.99 9.20 -4.02
CA LEU A 160 -0.02 10.28 -4.08
C LEU A 160 -0.69 11.56 -3.55
N GLN A 161 -0.13 12.12 -2.48
CA GLN A 161 -0.42 13.49 -2.06
C GLN A 161 0.35 14.45 -2.97
N LEU A 162 -0.35 15.46 -3.50
CA LEU A 162 0.21 16.46 -4.39
C LEU A 162 0.52 17.74 -3.62
N ASP A 163 1.51 18.52 -4.09
CA ASP A 163 2.00 19.74 -3.41
C ASP A 163 0.92 20.81 -3.20
N ASN A 164 -0.14 20.78 -4.01
CA ASN A 164 -1.29 21.68 -3.91
C ASN A 164 -2.34 21.23 -2.88
N GLY A 165 -2.05 20.19 -2.07
CA GLY A 165 -2.94 19.65 -1.05
C GLY A 165 -4.02 18.70 -1.58
N THR A 166 -4.00 18.39 -2.88
CA THR A 166 -4.91 17.42 -3.50
C THR A 166 -4.27 16.03 -3.58
N TYR A 167 -5.02 15.05 -4.09
CA TYR A 167 -4.62 13.66 -4.11
C TYR A 167 -4.82 13.07 -5.50
N ARG A 168 -3.93 12.15 -5.87
CA ARG A 168 -4.13 11.21 -6.99
C ARG A 168 -4.06 9.78 -6.48
N MET A 169 -5.00 8.96 -6.92
CA MET A 169 -5.02 7.53 -6.73
C MET A 169 -4.61 6.89 -8.05
N TYR A 170 -3.66 5.98 -8.01
CA TYR A 170 -3.48 4.96 -9.03
C TYR A 170 -4.07 3.67 -8.51
N TYR A 171 -4.80 2.94 -9.34
CA TYR A 171 -5.50 1.72 -8.93
C TYR A 171 -5.57 0.73 -10.08
N HIS A 172 -5.79 -0.55 -9.77
CA HIS A 172 -6.04 -1.55 -10.79
C HIS A 172 -7.51 -1.52 -11.23
N GLY A 173 -7.75 -1.36 -12.52
CA GLY A 173 -9.01 -1.72 -13.18
C GLY A 173 -8.91 -3.09 -13.82
N ILE A 174 -9.98 -3.88 -13.71
CA ILE A 174 -10.08 -5.22 -14.28
C ILE A 174 -11.25 -5.23 -15.27
N ASP A 175 -11.01 -5.60 -16.52
CA ASP A 175 -12.08 -5.75 -17.52
C ASP A 175 -12.70 -7.16 -17.53
N GLY A 176 -13.74 -7.35 -18.35
CA GLY A 176 -14.46 -8.63 -18.46
C GLY A 176 -13.63 -9.80 -19.00
N ASP A 177 -12.49 -9.51 -19.63
CA ASP A 177 -11.52 -10.49 -20.12
C ASP A 177 -10.39 -10.73 -19.10
N GLU A 178 -10.54 -10.19 -17.88
CA GLU A 178 -9.56 -10.26 -16.78
C GLU A 178 -8.23 -9.54 -17.07
N HIS A 179 -8.20 -8.57 -17.99
CA HIS A 179 -7.02 -7.74 -18.17
C HIS A 179 -6.91 -6.71 -17.05
N TRP A 180 -5.73 -6.68 -16.41
CA TRP A 180 -5.38 -5.72 -15.37
C TRP A 180 -4.73 -4.49 -15.98
N ARG A 181 -5.24 -3.30 -15.65
CA ARG A 181 -4.69 -2.01 -16.08
C ARG A 181 -4.51 -1.10 -14.88
N VAL A 182 -3.53 -0.20 -14.96
CA VAL A 182 -3.39 0.89 -13.99
C VAL A 182 -4.23 2.05 -14.48
N LEU A 183 -5.23 2.44 -13.70
CA LEU A 183 -6.09 3.60 -13.92
C LEU A 183 -5.77 4.69 -12.90
N SER A 184 -6.35 5.88 -13.05
CA SER A 184 -6.17 6.96 -12.07
C SER A 184 -7.43 7.76 -11.78
N ALA A 185 -7.46 8.33 -10.57
CA ALA A 185 -8.51 9.22 -10.10
C ALA A 185 -7.90 10.34 -9.25
N THR A 186 -8.55 11.51 -9.21
CA THR A 186 -8.13 12.66 -8.38
C THR A 186 -9.14 12.95 -7.28
N SER A 187 -8.67 13.55 -6.20
CA SER A 187 -9.51 13.98 -5.08
C SER A 187 -8.99 15.25 -4.44
N GLN A 188 -9.90 16.11 -3.97
CA GLN A 188 -9.55 17.31 -3.21
C GLN A 188 -9.30 17.01 -1.72
N ASN A 189 -9.84 15.90 -1.19
CA ASN A 189 -9.88 15.62 0.25
C ASN A 189 -9.51 14.17 0.61
N GLY A 190 -9.14 13.37 -0.39
CA GLY A 190 -8.83 11.95 -0.26
C GLY A 190 -10.04 11.06 0.04
N LEU A 191 -11.26 11.60 0.02
CA LEU A 191 -12.51 10.88 0.31
C LEU A 191 -13.36 10.70 -0.94
N ASN A 192 -13.58 11.79 -1.68
CA ASN A 192 -14.39 11.79 -2.89
C ASN A 192 -13.48 11.80 -4.11
N TRP A 193 -13.59 10.77 -4.95
CA TRP A 193 -12.67 10.56 -6.06
C TRP A 193 -13.36 10.72 -7.41
N THR A 194 -12.65 11.34 -8.36
CA THR A 194 -13.10 11.52 -9.74
C THR A 194 -12.10 10.84 -10.68
N ARG A 195 -12.56 9.89 -11.49
CA ARG A 195 -11.71 9.20 -12.47
C ARG A 195 -11.15 10.18 -13.48
N GLU A 196 -9.89 9.98 -13.86
CA GLU A 196 -9.28 10.70 -14.97
C GLU A 196 -9.52 9.97 -16.28
N VAL A 197 -9.70 10.72 -17.37
CA VAL A 197 -9.96 10.16 -18.71
C VAL A 197 -8.64 9.75 -19.35
N GLY A 198 -8.61 8.58 -20.01
CA GLY A 198 -7.52 8.20 -20.91
C GLY A 198 -6.30 7.57 -20.23
N VAL A 199 -6.49 7.03 -19.02
CA VAL A 199 -5.57 6.06 -18.41
C VAL A 199 -6.16 4.67 -18.56
#